data_AF-A0A9C7G8V5-F1
#
_entry.id   AF-A0A9C7G8V5-F1
#
_cell.length_a   1.000
_cell.length_b   1.000
_cell.length_c   1.000
_cell.angle_alpha   90.00
_cell.angle_beta   90.00
_cell.angle_gamma   90.00
#
_symmetry.space_group_name_H-M   'P 1'
#
loop_
_entity.id
_entity.type
_entity.pdbx_description
1 polymer ?
#
loop_
_entity_poly.entity_id
_entity_poly.type
_entity_poly.pdbx_seq_one_letter_code
_entity_poly.pdbx_strand_id
1 'polypeptide(L)' 'MIFVIAYGTPIIAIVFFMNCISIAKKLIKGQDVHNQAILNGLMFGFIIFSIIWSALLTE' A
#
# COMPACT_ATOMS: atom_id res chain seq x y z
N MET A 1 18.17 7.93 4.86
CA MET A 1 16.72 8.14 5.13
C MET A 1 15.99 8.68 3.91
N ILE A 2 16.41 9.83 3.34
CA ILE A 2 15.82 10.43 2.11
C ILE A 2 15.80 9.47 0.91
N PHE A 3 16.87 8.71 0.67
CA PHE A 3 16.94 7.80 -0.47
C PHE A 3 15.92 6.65 -0.40
N VAL A 4 15.67 6.14 0.82
CA VAL A 4 14.68 5.07 1.06
C VAL A 4 13.26 5.59 0.89
N ILE A 5 13.00 6.84 1.28
CA ILE A 5 11.68 7.46 1.11
C ILE A 5 11.46 7.88 -0.35
N ALA A 6 12.42 8.52 -1.00
CA ALA A 6 12.28 8.99 -2.38
C ALA A 6 12.11 7.85 -3.40
N TYR A 7 12.78 6.71 -3.19
CA TYR A 7 12.73 5.58 -4.12
C TYR A 7 11.92 4.38 -3.62
N GLY A 8 11.83 4.15 -2.31
CA GLY A 8 11.04 3.06 -1.74
C GLY A 8 9.54 3.32 -1.77
N THR A 9 9.10 4.55 -1.47
CA THR A 9 7.68 4.93 -1.49
C THR A 9 7.00 4.70 -2.85
N PRO A 10 7.59 5.10 -4.00
CA PRO A 10 6.97 4.81 -5.30
C PRO A 10 6.95 3.31 -5.65
N ILE A 11 7.99 2.55 -5.32
CA ILE A 11 8.01 1.09 -5.53
C ILE A 11 6.86 0.43 -4.76
N ILE A 12 6.72 0.82 -3.49
CA ILE A 12 5.67 0.33 -2.62
C ILE A 12 4.29 0.70 -3.19
N ALA A 13 4.08 1.95 -3.62
CA ALA A 13 2.85 2.41 -4.27
C ALA A 13 2.47 1.59 -5.53
N ILE A 14 3.44 1.17 -6.33
CA ILE A 14 3.18 0.30 -7.50
C ILE A 14 2.66 -1.07 -7.05
N VAL A 15 3.26 -1.66 -6.01
CA VAL A 15 2.83 -2.96 -5.46
C VAL A 15 1.40 -2.87 -4.89
N PHE A 16 1.06 -1.75 -4.23
CA PHE A 16 -0.31 -1.45 -3.81
C PHE A 16 -1.30 -1.43 -4.96
N PHE A 17 -0.96 -0.70 -6.03
CA PHE A 17 -1.84 -0.55 -7.17
C PHE A 17 -2.13 -1.91 -7.84
N MET A 18 -1.09 -2.75 -7.99
CA MET A 18 -1.26 -4.10 -8.52
C MET A 18 -2.14 -4.98 -7.63
N ASN A 19 -2.02 -4.89 -6.30
CA ASN A 19 -2.86 -5.64 -5.37
C ASN A 19 -4.33 -5.20 -5.41
N CYS A 20 -4.59 -3.89 -5.51
CA CYS A 20 -5.94 -3.38 -5.69
C CYS A 20 -6.61 -3.92 -6.97
N ILE A 21 -5.88 -3.93 -8.10
CA ILE A 21 -6.37 -4.51 -9.36
C ILE A 21 -6.63 -6.02 -9.22
N SER A 22 -5.75 -6.75 -8.52
CA SER A 22 -5.90 -8.19 -8.27
C SER A 22 -7.17 -8.50 -7.49
N ILE A 23 -7.44 -7.74 -6.42
CA ILE A 23 -8.65 -7.89 -5.60
C ILE A 23 -9.90 -7.55 -6.40
N ALA A 24 -9.90 -6.44 -7.14
CA ALA A 24 -11.03 -6.06 -7.99
C ALA A 24 -11.39 -7.19 -8.98
N LYS A 25 -10.38 -7.81 -9.60
CA LYS A 25 -10.57 -8.97 -10.48
C LYS A 25 -11.12 -10.21 -9.74
N LYS A 26 -10.70 -10.46 -8.51
CA LYS A 26 -11.18 -11.60 -7.71
C LYS A 26 -12.60 -11.40 -7.17
N LEU A 27 -12.94 -10.18 -6.75
CA LEU A 27 -14.30 -9.80 -6.36
C LEU A 27 -15.28 -9.99 -7.52
N ILE A 28 -14.91 -9.55 -8.73
CA ILE A 28 -15.73 -9.76 -9.93
C ILE A 28 -15.89 -11.25 -10.25
N LYS A 29 -14.89 -12.09 -9.95
CA LYS A 29 -14.94 -13.55 -10.12
C LYS A 29 -15.61 -14.30 -8.95
N GLY A 30 -16.08 -13.61 -7.91
CA GLY A 30 -16.68 -14.23 -6.73
C GLY A 30 -15.72 -15.11 -5.92
N GLN A 31 -14.42 -14.85 -6.00
CA GLN A 31 -13.39 -15.61 -5.28
C GLN A 31 -13.12 -15.02 -3.89
N ASP A 32 -12.75 -15.87 -2.94
CA ASP A 32 -12.36 -15.47 -1.60
C ASP A 32 -11.11 -14.56 -1.60
N VAL A 33 -11.27 -13.38 -1.01
CA VAL A 33 -10.23 -12.32 -0.93
C VAL A 33 -9.72 -12.09 0.49
N HIS A 34 -10.08 -12.95 1.45
CA HIS A 34 -9.77 -12.77 2.87
C HIS A 34 -8.27 -12.54 3.15
N ASN A 35 -7.40 -13.33 2.51
CA ASN A 35 -5.94 -13.21 2.68
C ASN A 35 -5.38 -11.92 2.02
N GLN A 36 -6.05 -11.42 0.99
CA GLN A 36 -5.68 -10.16 0.33
C GLN A 36 -6.17 -8.94 1.09
N ALA A 37 -7.27 -9.06 1.86
CA ALA A 37 -7.77 -7.98 2.72
C ALA A 37 -6.80 -7.67 3.87
N ILE A 38 -6.23 -8.71 4.51
CA ILE A 38 -5.20 -8.55 5.56
C ILE A 38 -3.94 -7.87 4.98
N LEU A 39 -3.49 -8.35 3.81
CA LEU A 39 -2.38 -7.73 3.09
C LEU A 39 -2.65 -6.27 2.79
N ASN A 40 -3.86 -5.91 2.33
CA ASN A 40 -4.28 -4.53 2.05
C ASN A 40 -4.38 -3.66 3.30
N GLY A 41 -4.78 -4.22 4.45
CA GLY A 41 -4.84 -3.48 5.72
C GLY A 41 -3.44 -3.11 6.22
N LEU A 42 -2.49 -4.05 6.16
CA LEU A 42 -1.09 -3.81 6.53
C LEU A 42 -0.44 -2.78 5.60
N MET A 43 -0.79 -2.90 4.32
CA MET A 43 -0.54 -1.93 3.27
C MET A 43 -1.08 -0.53 3.65
N PHE A 44 -2.37 -0.35 3.88
CA PHE A 44 -2.94 0.95 4.24
C PHE A 44 -2.26 1.58 5.46
N GLY A 45 -1.91 0.77 6.47
CA GLY A 45 -1.13 1.20 7.63
C GLY A 45 0.25 1.78 7.27
N PHE A 46 0.97 1.16 6.33
CA PHE A 46 2.27 1.66 5.86
C PHE A 46 2.18 3.03 5.16
N ILE A 47 1.12 3.25 4.36
CA ILE A 47 0.91 4.54 3.68
C ILE A 47 0.62 5.63 4.71
N ILE A 48 -0.30 5.39 5.65
CA ILE A 48 -0.64 6.35 6.71
C ILE A 48 0.60 6.70 7.55
N PHE A 49 1.38 5.68 7.93
CA PHE A 49 2.65 5.89 8.64
C PHE A 49 3.62 6.77 7.84
N SER A 50 3.76 6.52 6.54
CA SER A 50 4.63 7.29 5.64
C SER A 50 4.19 8.76 5.52
N ILE A 51 2.88 9.02 5.46
CA ILE A 51 2.32 10.38 5.42
C ILE A 51 2.59 11.12 6.72
N ILE A 52 2.28 10.50 7.88
CA ILE A 52 2.51 11.09 9.21
C ILE A 52 4.00 11.40 9.41
N TRP A 53 4.87 10.47 9.01
CA TRP A 53 6.32 10.65 9.10
C TRP A 53 6.82 11.77 8.18
N SER A 54 6.30 11.89 6.96
CA SER A 54 6.62 13.00 6.05
C SER A 54 6.17 14.34 6.63
N ALA A 55 5.00 14.40 7.27
CA ALA A 55 4.49 15.63 7.89
C ALA A 55 5.40 16.07 9.05
N LEU A 56 5.80 15.14 9.93
CA LEU A 56 6.72 15.40 11.04
C LEU A 56 8.12 15.86 10.63
N LEU A 57 8.61 15.44 9.46
CA LEU A 57 9.93 15.84 8.94
C LEU A 57 9.92 17.15 8.15
N THR A 58 8.74 17.70 7.87
CA THR A 58 8.56 18.95 7.11
C THR A 58 8.47 20.17 8.05
N GLU A 59 8.53 19.96 9.37
CA GLU A 59 8.72 20.99 10.41
C GLU A 59 10.21 21.22 10.70
#